data_AF-A0A2D5ZVA1-F1
#
_entry.id   AF-A0A2D5ZVA1-F1
#
_cell.length_a   1.000
_cell.length_b   1.000
_cell.length_c   1.000
_cell.angle_alpha   90.00
_cell.angle_beta   90.00
_cell.angle_gamma   90.00
#
_symmetry.space_group_name_H-M   'P 1'
#
loop_
_entity.id
_entity.type
_entity.pdbx_description
1 polymer ?
#
loop_
_entity_poly.entity_id
_entity_poly.type
_entity_poly.pdbx_seq_one_letter_code
_entity_poly.pdbx_strand_id
1 'polypeptide(L)'
;MLCVKISKSLRLIFLLLPLSGLSSCSGVKALSGGSNNSAQGSCSDRASLYSTPTIESYCSTVTSYSGGITVSGSATYQYRQIDASGSSPGLLGASSATAIRYAEIRVTDNSGNIIQCGETDASGDYSLALPNSGETYTLSVMARGNNSQVNTAIFECPEEGTIYSLSQSFVADGSKTLSTMNAGVTDEVLGGAFNIYDQILKTNEFLRTEVGTCGFTGCTDFDVAPASKVYWAKGFNPATYFGSSSGVSFFTVHPNDPTDRRLFILGGSQGDVDNEDTDHFDNSVIIHEYGHFLEDAYSISDSPGGSHSGTSLIDPRLAWSEGWANFLQGYVQNLGYYIDTYGNEDGATGNFFRIDLENQSGGNARDVPLNAGEGNFREFSVARILWDAVDSSTDGGSDTVSGTFNEIWAAMTDVDGMNNTDADFQSIGLLHDAQQNEVSGSTDWSSIRTLEMHTGDRSEYAQYVTQSASECVGGGSDEDYSMTPDKDQTNNGSATDIYNVNTHYLINNDFYHYKHSGGTLSLTLNYTTQSGTSEADLDVYVYGGDAVIGYIQSGASYYFSSDLLNTNSGFTEPDGTVGTSETESVSLSGLAAGDYLIQVIAYVSDGAGHGVETKYNLKVGANYLCPAALP
;
A
#
# COMPACT_ATOMS: atom_id res chain seq x y z
N MET A 1 -4.50 -12.82 2.93
CA MET A 1 -3.43 -12.08 2.24
C MET A 1 -3.88 -10.65 2.37
N LEU A 2 -3.20 -9.83 3.18
CA LEU A 2 -3.82 -8.66 3.81
C LEU A 2 -4.05 -7.49 2.87
N CYS A 3 -3.21 -7.35 1.85
CA CYS A 3 -3.29 -6.34 0.81
C CYS A 3 -2.15 -6.59 -0.19
N VAL A 4 -2.16 -5.92 -1.34
CA VAL A 4 -1.00 -5.92 -2.26
C VAL A 4 -0.82 -4.54 -2.87
N LYS A 5 0.10 -3.69 -2.40
CA LYS A 5 0.61 -2.59 -3.24
C LYS A 5 1.38 -3.17 -4.43
N ILE A 6 1.35 -2.54 -5.60
CA ILE A 6 2.02 -3.07 -6.81
C ILE A 6 3.07 -2.09 -7.33
N SER A 7 4.30 -2.59 -7.51
CA SER A 7 5.48 -1.84 -7.96
C SER A 7 5.21 -0.94 -9.17
N LYS A 8 5.79 0.27 -9.14
CA LYS A 8 5.87 1.23 -10.27
C LYS A 8 6.51 0.60 -11.52
N SER A 9 7.37 -0.40 -11.33
CA SER A 9 8.17 -1.03 -12.39
C SER A 9 7.66 -2.42 -12.74
N LEU A 10 6.36 -2.56 -13.04
CA LEU A 10 5.80 -3.83 -13.52
C LEU A 10 6.31 -4.16 -14.94
N ARG A 11 7.53 -4.69 -15.03
CA ARG A 11 8.03 -5.42 -16.20
C ARG A 11 7.62 -6.88 -16.06
N LEU A 12 6.41 -7.18 -16.53
CA LEU A 12 5.92 -8.48 -17.01
C LEU A 12 6.77 -9.72 -16.60
N ILE A 13 6.51 -10.27 -15.41
CA ILE A 13 6.89 -11.67 -15.12
C ILE A 13 5.81 -12.56 -15.74
N PHE A 14 6.04 -13.00 -16.98
CA PHE A 14 5.22 -14.05 -17.58
C PHE A 14 5.48 -15.37 -16.84
N LEU A 15 4.49 -15.82 -16.08
CA LEU A 15 4.39 -17.20 -15.62
C LEU A 15 4.02 -18.10 -16.81
N LEU A 16 4.99 -18.39 -17.69
CA LEU A 16 4.84 -19.42 -18.71
C LEU A 16 4.95 -20.79 -18.04
N LEU A 17 3.82 -21.30 -17.54
CA LEU A 17 3.69 -22.73 -17.23
C LEU A 17 3.93 -23.55 -18.50
N PRO A 18 4.81 -24.56 -18.51
CA PRO A 18 4.98 -25.42 -19.66
C PRO A 18 3.73 -26.31 -19.80
N LEU A 19 2.87 -25.96 -20.76
CA LEU A 19 1.87 -26.89 -21.29
C LEU A 19 2.61 -28.03 -22.01
N SER A 20 2.88 -29.13 -21.30
CA SER A 20 3.26 -30.39 -21.93
C SER A 20 2.01 -31.04 -22.53
N GLY A 21 2.02 -31.19 -23.85
CA GLY A 21 0.87 -31.42 -24.69
C GLY A 21 0.08 -32.72 -24.50
N LEU A 22 -1.18 -32.64 -24.93
CA LEU A 22 -1.85 -33.67 -25.70
C LEU A 22 -2.58 -32.99 -26.88
N SER A 23 -2.26 -33.46 -28.07
CA SER A 23 -2.79 -33.04 -29.37
C SER A 23 -4.22 -33.53 -29.62
N SER A 24 -5.13 -32.69 -30.13
CA SER A 24 -5.60 -32.77 -31.54
C SER A 24 -6.88 -31.94 -31.82
N CYS A 25 -6.81 -31.23 -32.94
CA CYS A 25 -7.84 -30.84 -33.92
C CYS A 25 -9.30 -30.51 -33.53
N SER A 26 -9.66 -29.28 -33.92
CA SER A 26 -10.85 -28.88 -34.70
C SER A 26 -12.24 -29.01 -34.07
N GLY A 27 -12.91 -27.87 -33.94
CA GLY A 27 -14.37 -27.84 -33.96
C GLY A 27 -14.99 -26.59 -33.34
N VAL A 28 -15.33 -25.62 -34.19
CA VAL A 28 -16.40 -24.66 -33.90
C VAL A 28 -17.65 -25.43 -33.49
N LYS A 29 -18.15 -25.23 -32.27
CA LYS A 29 -19.54 -25.48 -31.90
C LYS A 29 -20.02 -24.44 -30.89
N ALA A 30 -20.95 -23.62 -31.36
CA ALA A 30 -21.91 -22.93 -30.53
C ALA A 30 -22.63 -23.92 -29.60
N LEU A 31 -22.86 -23.50 -28.36
CA LEU A 31 -23.84 -24.13 -27.47
C LEU A 31 -24.87 -23.07 -27.09
N SER A 32 -26.01 -23.17 -27.75
CA SER A 32 -27.27 -22.59 -27.34
C SER A 32 -27.84 -23.35 -26.15
N GLY A 33 -28.39 -22.60 -25.18
CA GLY A 33 -29.57 -23.02 -24.43
C GLY A 33 -29.31 -23.80 -23.14
N GLY A 34 -29.21 -23.06 -22.03
CA GLY A 34 -29.29 -23.59 -20.67
C GLY A 34 -29.39 -22.42 -19.70
N SER A 35 -30.61 -21.93 -19.48
CA SER A 35 -30.93 -20.93 -18.47
C SER A 35 -30.55 -21.41 -17.07
N ASN A 36 -29.65 -20.68 -16.40
CA ASN A 36 -29.66 -20.46 -14.95
C ASN A 36 -28.94 -19.13 -14.66
N ASN A 37 -29.66 -18.25 -13.97
CA ASN A 37 -29.21 -16.96 -13.47
C ASN A 37 -28.15 -17.15 -12.37
N SER A 38 -26.98 -16.57 -12.57
CA SER A 38 -26.14 -15.97 -11.52
C SER A 38 -25.20 -14.98 -12.22
N ALA A 39 -25.32 -13.71 -11.86
CA ALA A 39 -24.67 -12.59 -12.52
C ALA A 39 -23.14 -12.72 -12.49
N GLN A 40 -22.53 -13.11 -13.61
CA GLN A 40 -21.15 -12.76 -13.88
C GLN A 40 -21.07 -11.23 -13.95
N GLY A 41 -20.29 -10.59 -13.08
CA GLY A 41 -20.12 -9.13 -13.07
C GLY A 41 -19.64 -8.60 -14.43
N SER A 42 -20.02 -7.38 -14.80
CA SER A 42 -19.74 -6.75 -16.10
C SER A 42 -18.24 -6.69 -16.48
N CYS A 43 -17.35 -6.72 -15.49
CA CYS A 43 -15.90 -6.75 -15.67
C CYS A 43 -15.30 -8.16 -15.80
N SER A 44 -16.06 -9.23 -15.51
CA SER A 44 -15.58 -10.60 -15.73
C SER A 44 -15.33 -10.82 -17.23
N ASP A 45 -14.16 -11.36 -17.57
CA ASP A 45 -13.56 -11.48 -18.92
C ASP A 45 -12.73 -10.28 -19.43
N ARG A 46 -12.52 -9.23 -18.62
CA ARG A 46 -11.67 -8.07 -18.97
C ARG A 46 -10.35 -8.09 -18.21
N ALA A 47 -9.25 -7.76 -18.88
CA ALA A 47 -7.90 -8.12 -18.45
C ALA A 47 -6.90 -6.95 -18.42
N SER A 48 -7.30 -5.68 -18.53
CA SER A 48 -6.31 -4.60 -18.71
C SER A 48 -6.39 -3.47 -17.71
N LEU A 49 -5.48 -3.55 -16.73
CA LEU A 49 -5.08 -2.45 -15.83
C LEU A 49 -4.39 -1.28 -16.55
N TYR A 50 -4.00 -1.47 -17.81
CA TYR A 50 -3.28 -0.46 -18.61
C TYR A 50 -4.22 0.38 -19.48
N SER A 51 -5.52 0.14 -19.38
CA SER A 51 -6.50 0.91 -20.14
C SER A 51 -6.62 2.33 -19.57
N THR A 52 -6.75 3.30 -20.47
CA THR A 52 -6.99 4.72 -20.16
C THR A 52 -8.20 5.18 -20.96
N PRO A 53 -9.42 4.75 -20.58
CA PRO A 53 -10.63 5.13 -21.30
C PRO A 53 -10.81 6.65 -21.26
N THR A 54 -11.55 7.16 -22.23
CA THR A 54 -11.96 8.57 -22.19
C THR A 54 -12.95 8.72 -21.04
N ILE A 55 -12.53 9.42 -19.99
CA ILE A 55 -13.38 9.77 -18.87
C ILE A 55 -14.15 11.02 -19.25
N GLU A 56 -15.46 11.00 -19.06
CA GLU A 56 -16.30 12.17 -19.31
C GLU A 56 -15.89 13.34 -18.41
N SER A 57 -15.93 14.56 -18.93
CA SER A 57 -15.57 15.74 -18.13
C SER A 57 -16.53 15.94 -16.95
N TYR A 58 -16.01 16.57 -15.90
CA TYR A 58 -16.82 16.98 -14.75
C TYR A 58 -17.86 18.02 -15.15
N CYS A 59 -19.12 17.81 -14.77
CA CYS A 59 -20.22 18.75 -15.03
C CYS A 59 -20.17 19.88 -14.00
N SER A 60 -19.52 20.99 -14.34
CA SER A 60 -19.41 22.18 -13.47
C SER A 60 -20.19 23.41 -13.95
N THR A 61 -20.79 23.34 -15.15
CA THR A 61 -21.42 24.51 -15.77
C THR A 61 -22.87 24.68 -15.30
N VAL A 62 -23.10 25.63 -14.40
CA VAL A 62 -24.45 26.00 -13.94
C VAL A 62 -25.08 27.01 -14.90
N THR A 63 -26.17 26.62 -15.53
CA THR A 63 -26.92 27.46 -16.49
C THR A 63 -28.10 28.16 -15.82
N SER A 64 -28.31 29.44 -16.14
CA SER A 64 -29.48 30.20 -15.69
C SER A 64 -30.57 30.24 -16.76
N TYR A 65 -31.84 30.09 -16.34
CA TYR A 65 -32.99 30.01 -17.24
C TYR A 65 -34.01 31.11 -16.96
N SER A 66 -34.35 31.91 -17.97
CA SER A 66 -35.44 32.89 -17.88
C SER A 66 -36.79 32.18 -17.85
N GLY A 67 -37.56 32.34 -16.77
CA GLY A 67 -38.82 31.61 -16.58
C GLY A 67 -38.63 30.12 -16.31
N GLY A 68 -37.44 29.74 -15.79
CA GLY A 68 -37.14 28.37 -15.40
C GLY A 68 -37.97 27.88 -14.21
N ILE A 69 -37.98 26.57 -14.03
CA ILE A 69 -38.52 25.86 -12.87
C ILE A 69 -37.40 25.51 -11.90
N THR A 70 -37.76 25.27 -10.64
CA THR A 70 -36.86 24.72 -9.63
C THR A 70 -37.19 23.26 -9.39
N VAL A 71 -36.20 22.40 -9.58
CA VAL A 71 -36.29 20.98 -9.23
C VAL A 71 -35.36 20.72 -8.07
N SER A 72 -35.92 20.23 -6.97
CA SER A 72 -35.17 19.85 -5.77
C SER A 72 -35.37 18.38 -5.43
N GLY A 73 -34.56 17.86 -4.52
CA GLY A 73 -34.67 16.49 -4.04
C GLY A 73 -33.49 16.15 -3.14
N SER A 74 -33.34 14.86 -2.85
CA SER A 74 -32.23 14.35 -2.05
C SER A 74 -31.73 13.00 -2.57
N ALA A 75 -30.50 12.66 -2.22
CA ALA A 75 -29.86 11.40 -2.56
C ALA A 75 -29.18 10.80 -1.34
N THR A 76 -29.43 9.51 -1.12
CA THR A 76 -28.90 8.75 0.01
C THR A 76 -28.30 7.43 -0.43
N TYR A 77 -27.47 6.82 0.41
CA TYR A 77 -26.98 5.47 0.25
C TYR A 77 -27.08 4.68 1.56
N GLN A 78 -27.04 3.37 1.46
CA GLN A 78 -26.92 2.45 2.59
C GLN A 78 -25.66 1.60 2.40
N TYR A 79 -25.06 1.16 3.50
CA TYR A 79 -23.93 0.25 3.52
C TYR A 79 -24.19 -0.85 4.56
N ARG A 80 -23.45 -1.96 4.53
CA ARG A 80 -23.55 -2.97 5.59
C ARG A 80 -22.73 -2.56 6.79
N GLN A 81 -23.30 -2.67 7.99
CA GLN A 81 -22.59 -2.29 9.22
C GLN A 81 -21.63 -3.39 9.66
N ILE A 82 -20.47 -3.05 10.20
CA ILE A 82 -19.53 -4.01 10.80
C ILE A 82 -19.79 -4.09 12.31
N ASP A 83 -19.88 -5.29 12.87
CA ASP A 83 -19.82 -5.49 14.33
C ASP A 83 -18.38 -5.41 14.86
N ALA A 84 -17.84 -4.20 14.93
CA ALA A 84 -16.46 -3.98 15.41
C ALA A 84 -16.24 -4.38 16.89
N SER A 85 -17.32 -4.55 17.65
CA SER A 85 -17.30 -4.92 19.08
C SER A 85 -17.25 -6.42 19.35
N GLY A 86 -17.52 -7.24 18.32
CA GLY A 86 -17.55 -8.70 18.42
C GLY A 86 -16.16 -9.33 18.45
N SER A 87 -16.07 -10.53 19.04
CA SER A 87 -14.86 -11.38 18.95
C SER A 87 -14.61 -11.95 17.55
N SER A 88 -15.59 -11.83 16.67
CA SER A 88 -15.52 -12.17 15.25
C SER A 88 -16.37 -11.17 14.48
N PRO A 89 -15.87 -9.94 14.19
CA PRO A 89 -16.58 -8.98 13.37
C PRO A 89 -17.00 -9.58 12.03
N GLY A 90 -18.07 -9.06 11.46
CA GLY A 90 -18.55 -9.39 10.12
C GLY A 90 -19.58 -8.37 9.67
N LEU A 91 -19.94 -8.42 8.38
CA LEU A 91 -20.94 -7.53 7.81
C LEU A 91 -22.35 -7.97 8.22
N LEU A 92 -23.04 -7.05 8.88
CA LEU A 92 -24.42 -7.16 9.32
C LEU A 92 -25.38 -6.59 8.25
N GLY A 93 -26.58 -6.24 8.68
CA GLY A 93 -27.60 -5.64 7.83
C GLY A 93 -27.32 -4.22 7.40
N ALA A 94 -28.23 -3.74 6.56
CA ALA A 94 -28.19 -2.41 6.00
C ALA A 94 -28.21 -1.34 7.11
N SER A 95 -27.32 -0.37 6.98
CA SER A 95 -27.34 0.86 7.75
C SER A 95 -28.64 1.64 7.50
N SER A 96 -28.90 2.63 8.36
CA SER A 96 -29.81 3.72 7.98
C SER A 96 -29.30 4.43 6.71
N ALA A 97 -30.23 4.99 5.94
CA ALA A 97 -29.90 5.82 4.80
C ALA A 97 -29.01 7.01 5.24
N THR A 98 -27.88 7.16 4.56
CA THR A 98 -26.85 8.17 4.79
C THR A 98 -26.80 9.11 3.59
N ALA A 99 -26.54 10.40 3.79
CA ALA A 99 -26.49 11.38 2.72
C ALA A 99 -25.37 11.08 1.70
N ILE A 100 -25.67 11.20 0.39
CA ILE A 100 -24.63 11.27 -0.64
C ILE A 100 -24.18 12.73 -0.73
N ARG A 101 -23.04 13.06 -0.11
CA ARG A 101 -22.57 14.44 0.09
C ARG A 101 -21.67 14.90 -1.05
N TYR A 102 -21.79 16.17 -1.48
CA TYR A 102 -20.87 16.82 -2.43
C TYR A 102 -20.64 16.07 -3.76
N ALA A 103 -21.61 15.25 -4.15
CA ALA A 103 -21.56 14.43 -5.36
C ALA A 103 -22.05 15.22 -6.55
N GLU A 104 -21.42 15.00 -7.71
CA GLU A 104 -21.84 15.61 -8.96
C GLU A 104 -23.28 15.23 -9.33
N ILE A 105 -24.03 16.23 -9.78
CA ILE A 105 -25.34 16.07 -10.39
C ILE A 105 -25.28 16.49 -11.85
N ARG A 106 -25.84 15.64 -12.70
CA ARG A 106 -26.02 15.92 -14.12
C ARG A 106 -27.49 15.76 -14.49
N VAL A 107 -28.04 16.76 -15.16
CA VAL A 107 -29.37 16.67 -15.77
C VAL A 107 -29.22 16.62 -17.28
N THR A 108 -29.72 15.56 -17.91
CA THR A 108 -29.67 15.35 -19.37
C THR A 108 -31.05 15.31 -20.01
N ASP A 109 -31.11 15.66 -21.29
CA ASP A 109 -32.28 15.38 -22.14
C ASP A 109 -32.25 13.95 -22.72
N ASN A 110 -33.32 13.58 -23.42
CA ASN A 110 -33.42 12.26 -24.09
C ASN A 110 -32.36 12.03 -25.19
N SER A 111 -31.66 13.07 -25.65
CA SER A 111 -30.56 12.95 -26.61
C SER A 111 -29.20 12.84 -25.91
N GLY A 112 -29.15 12.87 -24.58
CA GLY A 112 -27.93 12.83 -23.78
C GLY A 112 -27.25 14.20 -23.64
N ASN A 113 -27.86 15.30 -24.08
CA ASN A 113 -27.27 16.63 -23.90
C ASN A 113 -27.38 17.04 -22.44
N ILE A 114 -26.30 17.60 -21.89
CA ILE A 114 -26.28 18.17 -20.55
C ILE A 114 -27.09 19.47 -20.55
N ILE A 115 -28.16 19.50 -19.75
CA ILE A 115 -29.03 20.64 -19.54
C ILE A 115 -28.61 21.42 -18.29
N GLN A 116 -28.23 20.73 -17.23
CA GLN A 116 -27.80 21.39 -16.00
C GLN A 116 -26.80 20.55 -15.24
N CYS A 117 -25.85 21.24 -14.61
CA CYS A 117 -24.93 20.66 -13.64
C CYS A 117 -25.29 21.14 -12.23
N GLY A 118 -24.89 20.37 -11.23
CA GLY A 118 -24.93 20.79 -9.84
C GLY A 118 -24.19 19.79 -8.96
N GLU A 119 -24.36 19.95 -7.65
CA GLU A 119 -23.81 19.04 -6.65
C GLU A 119 -24.86 18.82 -5.56
N THR A 120 -24.80 17.68 -4.88
CA THR A 120 -25.51 17.53 -3.60
C THR A 120 -24.78 18.33 -2.52
N ASP A 121 -25.52 18.83 -1.53
CA ASP A 121 -24.92 19.50 -0.37
C ASP A 121 -24.51 18.51 0.73
N ALA A 122 -24.09 19.03 1.89
CA ALA A 122 -23.68 18.24 3.05
C ALA A 122 -24.79 17.33 3.61
N SER A 123 -26.06 17.63 3.32
CA SER A 123 -27.23 16.84 3.72
C SER A 123 -27.68 15.86 2.62
N GLY A 124 -27.01 15.85 1.47
CA GLY A 124 -27.40 15.07 0.30
C GLY A 124 -28.57 15.70 -0.47
N ASP A 125 -28.93 16.93 -0.15
CA ASP A 125 -30.01 17.67 -0.80
C ASP A 125 -29.47 18.41 -2.04
N TYR A 126 -30.36 18.69 -2.99
CA TYR A 126 -30.05 19.50 -4.16
C TYR A 126 -31.22 20.41 -4.57
N SER A 127 -30.88 21.52 -5.24
CA SER A 127 -31.85 22.45 -5.82
C SER A 127 -31.29 23.06 -7.11
N LEU A 128 -31.91 22.73 -8.24
CA LEU A 128 -31.44 23.08 -9.57
C LEU A 128 -32.47 23.92 -10.32
N ALA A 129 -32.00 24.95 -11.02
CA ALA A 129 -32.81 25.69 -11.98
C ALA A 129 -32.79 24.97 -13.34
N LEU A 130 -33.96 24.76 -13.93
CA LEU A 130 -34.13 24.07 -15.22
C LEU A 130 -35.07 24.84 -16.14
N PRO A 131 -34.99 24.66 -17.47
CA PRO A 131 -35.95 25.26 -18.38
C PRO A 131 -37.34 24.64 -18.18
N ASN A 132 -38.39 25.47 -18.24
CA ASN A 132 -39.78 25.01 -18.25
C ASN A 132 -40.19 24.59 -19.66
N SER A 133 -39.62 23.50 -20.15
CA SER A 133 -39.75 23.06 -21.54
C SER A 133 -40.91 22.10 -21.78
N GLY A 134 -41.42 21.44 -20.74
CA GLY A 134 -42.32 20.30 -20.85
C GLY A 134 -41.64 19.01 -21.35
N GLU A 135 -40.32 19.02 -21.56
CA GLU A 135 -39.54 17.85 -21.94
C GLU A 135 -39.31 16.90 -20.75
N THR A 136 -38.98 15.66 -21.05
CA THR A 136 -38.47 14.71 -20.04
C THR A 136 -36.97 14.89 -19.89
N TYR A 137 -36.52 15.06 -18.65
CA TYR A 137 -35.11 15.06 -18.28
C TYR A 137 -34.78 13.89 -17.37
N THR A 138 -33.53 13.46 -17.38
CA THR A 138 -32.96 12.50 -16.43
C THR A 138 -31.97 13.24 -15.54
N LEU A 139 -32.20 13.20 -14.23
CA LEU A 139 -31.23 13.67 -13.23
C LEU A 139 -30.44 12.47 -12.74
N SER A 140 -29.12 12.58 -12.77
CA SER A 140 -28.18 11.58 -12.28
C SER A 140 -27.30 12.16 -11.17
N VAL A 141 -27.21 11.46 -10.04
CA VAL A 141 -26.24 11.74 -8.95
C VAL A 141 -25.11 10.73 -9.08
N MET A 142 -23.89 11.20 -9.28
CA MET A 142 -22.74 10.39 -9.66
C MET A 142 -21.89 10.06 -8.43
N ALA A 143 -21.29 8.87 -8.35
CA ALA A 143 -20.26 8.54 -7.36
C ALA A 143 -18.92 9.22 -7.75
N ARG A 144 -18.94 10.55 -7.86
CA ARG A 144 -17.81 11.38 -8.29
C ARG A 144 -17.92 12.77 -7.67
N GLY A 145 -16.76 13.31 -7.29
CA GLY A 145 -16.56 14.70 -6.92
C GLY A 145 -15.29 15.25 -7.56
N ASN A 146 -15.31 16.53 -7.91
CA ASN A 146 -14.15 17.30 -8.34
C ASN A 146 -14.35 18.73 -7.85
N ASN A 147 -14.32 18.87 -6.53
CA ASN A 147 -14.61 20.10 -5.82
C ASN A 147 -13.69 20.24 -4.60
N SER A 148 -13.88 21.30 -3.82
CA SER A 148 -13.08 21.58 -2.61
C SER A 148 -13.19 20.53 -1.50
N GLN A 149 -14.14 19.58 -1.60
CA GLN A 149 -14.37 18.58 -0.56
C GLN A 149 -13.68 17.26 -0.91
N VAL A 150 -13.73 16.85 -2.17
CA VAL A 150 -13.16 15.60 -2.66
C VAL A 150 -12.88 15.66 -4.17
N ASN A 151 -11.81 14.97 -4.60
CA ASN A 151 -11.45 14.77 -6.00
C ASN A 151 -11.28 13.27 -6.30
N THR A 152 -12.38 12.56 -6.52
CA THR A 152 -12.39 11.12 -6.77
C THR A 152 -13.56 10.70 -7.64
N ALA A 153 -13.42 9.58 -8.35
CA ALA A 153 -14.49 8.97 -9.12
C ALA A 153 -14.47 7.45 -8.98
N ILE A 154 -15.66 6.86 -8.79
CA ILE A 154 -15.84 5.42 -8.67
C ILE A 154 -16.34 4.86 -10.00
N PHE A 155 -15.47 4.08 -10.65
CA PHE A 155 -15.68 3.47 -11.94
C PHE A 155 -16.03 1.99 -11.80
N GLU A 156 -16.77 1.49 -12.78
CA GLU A 156 -17.11 0.07 -12.87
C GLU A 156 -15.88 -0.76 -13.31
N CYS A 157 -15.40 -0.58 -14.54
CA CYS A 157 -14.20 -1.26 -15.05
C CYS A 157 -13.14 -0.25 -15.57
N PRO A 158 -11.84 -0.59 -15.47
CA PRO A 158 -10.77 0.26 -15.99
C PRO A 158 -10.85 0.49 -17.49
N GLU A 159 -11.47 -0.41 -18.27
CA GLU A 159 -11.52 -0.29 -19.73
C GLU A 159 -12.62 0.64 -20.28
N GLU A 160 -13.62 1.01 -19.47
CA GLU A 160 -14.85 1.66 -19.99
C GLU A 160 -15.01 3.12 -19.55
N GLY A 161 -14.44 3.51 -18.40
CA GLY A 161 -14.54 4.88 -17.88
C GLY A 161 -15.96 5.26 -17.39
N THR A 162 -16.85 4.27 -17.25
CA THR A 162 -18.22 4.43 -16.73
C THR A 162 -18.20 4.66 -15.22
N ILE A 163 -18.88 5.71 -14.77
CA ILE A 163 -19.00 6.08 -13.35
C ILE A 163 -20.36 5.64 -12.80
N TYR A 164 -20.38 5.11 -11.58
CA TYR A 164 -21.62 4.72 -10.92
C TYR A 164 -22.54 5.92 -10.66
N SER A 165 -23.86 5.71 -10.77
CA SER A 165 -24.85 6.73 -10.42
C SER A 165 -26.21 6.21 -10.03
N LEU A 166 -26.95 7.06 -9.32
CA LEU A 166 -28.40 7.01 -9.20
C LEU A 166 -29.02 7.91 -10.25
N SER A 167 -30.14 7.49 -10.84
CA SER A 167 -30.84 8.31 -11.83
C SER A 167 -32.36 8.28 -11.65
N GLN A 168 -33.00 9.42 -11.90
CA GLN A 168 -34.45 9.56 -11.92
C GLN A 168 -34.89 10.47 -13.08
N SER A 169 -35.87 10.01 -13.86
CA SER A 169 -36.48 10.83 -14.92
C SER A 169 -37.71 11.59 -14.42
N PHE A 170 -37.92 12.79 -14.94
CA PHE A 170 -39.08 13.63 -14.63
C PHE A 170 -39.42 14.54 -15.81
N VAL A 171 -40.67 15.01 -15.86
CA VAL A 171 -41.11 16.00 -16.84
C VAL A 171 -40.91 17.41 -16.28
N ALA A 172 -40.32 18.30 -17.07
CA ALA A 172 -40.06 19.70 -16.73
C ALA A 172 -41.27 20.61 -16.99
N ASP A 173 -42.39 20.34 -16.31
CA ASP A 173 -43.69 21.03 -16.46
C ASP A 173 -44.06 21.95 -15.27
N GLY A 174 -43.14 22.14 -14.32
CA GLY A 174 -43.36 22.97 -13.14
C GLY A 174 -42.31 22.71 -12.05
N SER A 175 -42.14 23.66 -11.12
CA SER A 175 -41.25 23.47 -9.97
C SER A 175 -41.77 22.34 -9.08
N LYS A 176 -40.87 21.44 -8.67
CA LYS A 176 -41.24 20.24 -7.90
C LYS A 176 -40.06 19.70 -7.09
N THR A 177 -40.40 18.87 -6.11
CA THR A 177 -39.43 18.07 -5.36
C THR A 177 -39.54 16.63 -5.83
N LEU A 178 -38.43 16.05 -6.27
CA LEU A 178 -38.34 14.64 -6.64
C LEU A 178 -38.28 13.77 -5.38
N SER A 179 -38.65 12.50 -5.54
CA SER A 179 -38.46 11.52 -4.47
C SER A 179 -36.97 11.34 -4.18
N THR A 180 -36.64 11.02 -2.93
CA THR A 180 -35.27 10.65 -2.56
C THR A 180 -34.80 9.45 -3.36
N MET A 181 -33.65 9.59 -4.03
CA MET A 181 -32.96 8.45 -4.64
C MET A 181 -32.12 7.75 -3.57
N ASN A 182 -32.17 6.42 -3.52
CA ASN A 182 -31.43 5.65 -2.54
C ASN A 182 -30.59 4.54 -3.21
N ALA A 183 -29.28 4.54 -2.97
CA ALA A 183 -28.38 3.46 -3.31
C ALA A 183 -28.40 2.40 -2.19
N GLY A 184 -29.03 1.24 -2.44
CA GLY A 184 -29.19 0.19 -1.45
C GLY A 184 -28.02 -0.82 -1.40
N VAL A 185 -28.08 -1.71 -0.41
CA VAL A 185 -27.15 -2.86 -0.24
C VAL A 185 -27.66 -4.16 -0.88
N THR A 186 -28.85 -4.13 -1.46
CA THR A 186 -29.48 -5.27 -2.16
C THR A 186 -29.45 -5.04 -3.67
N ASP A 187 -29.79 -6.08 -4.43
CA ASP A 187 -29.88 -6.04 -5.90
C ASP A 187 -28.55 -5.64 -6.55
N GLU A 188 -28.43 -4.43 -7.08
CA GLU A 188 -27.19 -3.92 -7.70
C GLU A 188 -26.12 -3.50 -6.69
N VAL A 189 -26.46 -3.42 -5.40
CA VAL A 189 -25.53 -3.05 -4.31
C VAL A 189 -24.84 -1.70 -4.57
N LEU A 190 -25.56 -0.76 -5.20
CA LEU A 190 -25.03 0.59 -5.52
C LEU A 190 -24.54 1.34 -4.28
N GLY A 191 -25.00 0.95 -3.09
CA GLY A 191 -24.48 1.43 -1.82
C GLY A 191 -22.97 1.25 -1.66
N GLY A 192 -22.38 0.22 -2.27
CA GLY A 192 -20.93 -0.01 -2.27
C GLY A 192 -20.14 1.13 -2.91
N ALA A 193 -20.52 1.53 -4.13
CA ALA A 193 -19.86 2.63 -4.83
C ALA A 193 -19.94 3.95 -4.04
N PHE A 194 -21.10 4.27 -3.47
CA PHE A 194 -21.26 5.49 -2.67
C PHE A 194 -20.61 5.39 -1.29
N ASN A 195 -20.49 4.19 -0.69
CA ASN A 195 -19.70 4.00 0.53
C ASN A 195 -18.21 4.27 0.27
N ILE A 196 -17.64 3.69 -0.79
CA ILE A 196 -16.24 3.92 -1.17
C ILE A 196 -15.97 5.42 -1.38
N TYR A 197 -16.85 6.10 -2.12
CA TYR A 197 -16.78 7.56 -2.30
C TYR A 197 -16.82 8.32 -0.96
N ASP A 198 -17.73 7.94 -0.05
CA ASP A 198 -17.90 8.62 1.23
C ASP A 198 -16.73 8.39 2.19
N GLN A 199 -16.11 7.20 2.20
CA GLN A 199 -14.90 6.96 3.01
C GLN A 199 -13.74 7.83 2.54
N ILE A 200 -13.54 7.98 1.23
CA ILE A 200 -12.53 8.90 0.66
C ILE A 200 -12.83 10.35 1.06
N LEU A 201 -14.10 10.78 0.99
CA LEU A 201 -14.53 12.10 1.44
C LEU A 201 -14.23 12.32 2.93
N LYS A 202 -14.57 11.34 3.79
CA LYS A 202 -14.28 11.39 5.23
C LYS A 202 -12.79 11.51 5.52
N THR A 203 -11.94 10.78 4.80
CA THR A 203 -10.48 10.92 4.95
C THR A 203 -10.00 12.32 4.56
N ASN A 204 -10.57 12.95 3.53
CA ASN A 204 -10.25 14.35 3.19
C ASN A 204 -10.73 15.34 4.28
N GLU A 205 -11.92 15.14 4.84
CA GLU A 205 -12.43 15.95 5.96
C GLU A 205 -11.55 15.81 7.21
N PHE A 206 -11.11 14.58 7.49
CA PHE A 206 -10.18 14.26 8.56
C PHE A 206 -8.83 14.98 8.36
N LEU A 207 -8.19 14.83 7.20
CA LEU A 207 -6.91 15.48 6.91
C LEU A 207 -7.00 17.01 6.93
N ARG A 208 -8.10 17.60 6.46
CA ARG A 208 -8.32 19.06 6.61
C ARG A 208 -8.37 19.48 8.08
N THR A 209 -8.92 18.63 8.95
CA THR A 209 -9.03 18.91 10.38
C THR A 209 -7.67 18.82 11.07
N GLU A 210 -6.92 17.76 10.81
CA GLU A 210 -5.64 17.50 11.47
C GLU A 210 -4.48 18.32 10.88
N VAL A 211 -4.43 18.45 9.56
CA VAL A 211 -3.27 18.97 8.82
C VAL A 211 -3.64 20.00 7.75
N GLY A 212 -4.83 20.60 7.83
CA GLY A 212 -5.20 21.73 6.98
C GLY A 212 -4.31 22.96 7.19
N THR A 213 -3.65 23.04 8.33
CA THR A 213 -2.48 23.89 8.56
C THR A 213 -1.50 23.09 9.40
N CYS A 214 -0.52 22.46 8.77
CA CYS A 214 0.36 21.50 9.43
C CYS A 214 1.20 22.14 10.55
N GLY A 215 1.59 23.40 10.35
CA GLY A 215 2.24 24.22 11.39
C GLY A 215 3.72 23.94 11.63
N PHE A 216 4.29 22.89 11.03
CA PHE A 216 5.72 22.62 10.99
C PHE A 216 6.38 23.25 9.75
N THR A 217 7.67 23.60 9.86
CA THR A 217 8.45 24.05 8.70
C THR A 217 8.62 22.88 7.74
N GLY A 218 8.62 23.11 6.42
CA GLY A 218 8.80 22.07 5.40
C GLY A 218 7.58 21.17 5.15
N CYS A 219 6.68 21.06 6.13
CA CYS A 219 5.43 20.30 6.01
C CYS A 219 4.45 20.87 4.97
N THR A 220 3.68 19.97 4.33
CA THR A 220 2.65 20.32 3.36
C THR A 220 1.27 20.49 4.02
N ASP A 221 0.65 21.66 3.87
CA ASP A 221 -0.75 21.89 4.25
C ASP A 221 -1.72 21.09 3.37
N PHE A 222 -2.82 20.61 3.95
CA PHE A 222 -3.84 19.84 3.24
C PHE A 222 -5.12 20.63 2.96
N ASP A 223 -5.62 20.59 1.72
CA ASP A 223 -6.95 21.14 1.38
C ASP A 223 -7.85 20.02 0.81
N VAL A 224 -7.46 19.48 -0.34
CA VAL A 224 -8.09 18.32 -0.96
C VAL A 224 -7.02 17.51 -1.66
N ALA A 225 -7.12 16.19 -1.60
CA ALA A 225 -6.16 15.35 -2.27
C ALA A 225 -6.22 15.50 -3.81
N PRO A 226 -5.13 15.16 -4.52
CA PRO A 226 -5.15 15.02 -5.98
C PRO A 226 -6.22 14.02 -6.45
N ALA A 227 -6.49 13.99 -7.76
CA ALA A 227 -7.48 13.07 -8.32
C ALA A 227 -7.09 11.60 -8.09
N SER A 228 -7.98 10.83 -7.45
CA SER A 228 -7.89 9.36 -7.38
C SER A 228 -8.95 8.72 -8.28
N LYS A 229 -8.58 7.61 -8.94
CA LYS A 229 -9.54 6.76 -9.66
C LYS A 229 -9.76 5.49 -8.86
N VAL A 230 -11.01 5.11 -8.66
CA VAL A 230 -11.34 3.87 -7.94
C VAL A 230 -12.13 2.96 -8.85
N TYR A 231 -11.73 1.70 -8.92
CA TYR A 231 -12.39 0.67 -9.70
C TYR A 231 -13.01 -0.35 -8.76
N TRP A 232 -14.30 -0.58 -8.92
CA TRP A 232 -15.04 -1.54 -8.13
C TRP A 232 -16.17 -2.09 -8.99
N ALA A 233 -16.39 -3.40 -8.94
CA ALA A 233 -17.56 -4.01 -9.57
C ALA A 233 -18.11 -5.12 -8.69
N LYS A 234 -19.43 -5.15 -8.53
CA LYS A 234 -20.12 -6.18 -7.75
C LYS A 234 -19.75 -7.59 -8.23
N GLY A 235 -19.33 -8.43 -7.29
CA GLY A 235 -18.98 -9.83 -7.52
C GLY A 235 -17.67 -10.04 -8.31
N PHE A 236 -16.85 -9.00 -8.45
CA PHE A 236 -15.61 -9.03 -9.23
C PHE A 236 -14.36 -8.99 -8.35
N ASN A 237 -13.43 -9.89 -8.67
CA ASN A 237 -12.12 -9.94 -8.05
C ASN A 237 -11.07 -9.25 -8.93
N PRO A 238 -10.53 -8.08 -8.54
CA PRO A 238 -9.54 -7.37 -9.34
C PRO A 238 -8.17 -8.08 -9.38
N ALA A 239 -7.89 -9.04 -8.50
CA ALA A 239 -6.68 -9.88 -8.59
C ALA A 239 -6.60 -10.68 -9.90
N THR A 240 -7.75 -10.89 -10.57
CA THR A 240 -7.82 -11.57 -11.86
C THR A 240 -7.06 -10.83 -12.97
N TYR A 241 -6.83 -9.52 -12.84
CA TYR A 241 -5.96 -8.77 -13.75
C TYR A 241 -4.51 -9.27 -13.74
N PHE A 242 -4.09 -9.92 -12.66
CA PHE A 242 -2.77 -10.56 -12.52
C PHE A 242 -2.82 -12.08 -12.68
N GLY A 243 -3.98 -12.63 -13.09
CA GLY A 243 -4.19 -14.07 -13.17
C GLY A 243 -4.28 -14.76 -11.79
N SER A 244 -4.49 -14.01 -10.72
CA SER A 244 -4.73 -14.54 -9.38
C SER A 244 -6.22 -14.77 -9.14
N SER A 245 -6.55 -15.81 -8.37
CA SER A 245 -7.90 -16.07 -7.88
C SER A 245 -8.11 -15.69 -6.41
N SER A 246 -7.05 -15.31 -5.70
CA SER A 246 -7.15 -14.82 -4.31
C SER A 246 -7.82 -13.45 -4.33
N GLY A 247 -8.88 -13.26 -3.54
CA GLY A 247 -9.49 -11.95 -3.34
C GLY A 247 -8.45 -10.99 -2.74
N VAL A 248 -8.30 -9.81 -3.33
CA VAL A 248 -7.49 -8.73 -2.77
C VAL A 248 -7.92 -7.39 -3.34
N SER A 249 -8.01 -6.38 -2.50
CA SER A 249 -7.96 -4.96 -2.92
C SER A 249 -6.50 -4.54 -3.12
N PHE A 250 -6.27 -3.54 -3.96
CA PHE A 250 -4.93 -2.98 -4.13
C PHE A 250 -4.90 -1.55 -4.69
N PHE A 251 -3.83 -0.86 -4.33
CA PHE A 251 -3.38 0.38 -4.93
C PHE A 251 -2.28 0.15 -5.96
N THR A 252 -2.37 0.85 -7.10
CA THR A 252 -1.28 0.92 -8.08
C THR A 252 -1.28 2.23 -8.85
N VAL A 253 -0.11 2.60 -9.37
CA VAL A 253 0.07 3.73 -10.27
C VAL A 253 0.16 3.21 -11.70
N HIS A 254 -0.50 3.89 -12.64
CA HIS A 254 -0.44 3.47 -14.04
C HIS A 254 1.02 3.54 -14.55
N PRO A 255 1.58 2.45 -15.10
CA PRO A 255 3.01 2.38 -15.38
C PRO A 255 3.50 3.31 -16.50
N ASN A 256 2.58 3.92 -17.27
CA ASN A 256 2.92 4.93 -18.28
C ASN A 256 2.46 6.35 -17.89
N ASP A 257 1.84 6.52 -16.73
CA ASP A 257 1.38 7.82 -16.25
C ASP A 257 1.46 7.87 -14.71
N PRO A 258 2.53 8.45 -14.13
CA PRO A 258 2.72 8.49 -12.68
C PRO A 258 1.67 9.35 -11.96
N THR A 259 0.87 10.13 -12.69
CA THR A 259 -0.23 10.92 -12.12
C THR A 259 -1.54 10.16 -12.07
N ASP A 260 -1.63 9.00 -12.75
CA ASP A 260 -2.82 8.17 -12.80
C ASP A 260 -2.77 7.10 -11.71
N ARG A 261 -3.22 7.50 -10.53
CA ARG A 261 -3.26 6.70 -9.30
C ARG A 261 -4.60 5.98 -9.17
N ARG A 262 -4.56 4.68 -8.95
CA ARG A 262 -5.71 3.79 -9.09
C ARG A 262 -5.86 2.89 -7.86
N LEU A 263 -7.05 2.91 -7.27
CA LEU A 263 -7.48 1.95 -6.25
C LEU A 263 -8.37 0.91 -6.91
N PHE A 264 -8.19 -0.35 -6.55
CA PHE A 264 -9.03 -1.47 -6.98
C PHE A 264 -9.62 -2.10 -5.74
N ILE A 265 -10.94 -2.01 -5.60
CA ILE A 265 -11.65 -2.52 -4.43
C ILE A 265 -12.32 -3.84 -4.80
N LEU A 266 -12.12 -4.86 -3.97
CA LEU A 266 -12.70 -6.18 -4.14
C LEU A 266 -14.23 -6.12 -4.00
N GLY A 267 -14.93 -6.60 -5.02
CA GLY A 267 -16.39 -6.63 -5.01
C GLY A 267 -16.99 -8.00 -4.75
N GLY A 268 -16.19 -9.03 -4.52
CA GLY A 268 -16.62 -10.43 -4.47
C GLY A 268 -15.85 -11.30 -5.46
N SER A 269 -16.29 -12.54 -5.64
CA SER A 269 -15.69 -13.45 -6.61
C SER A 269 -16.79 -14.21 -7.35
N GLN A 270 -16.65 -14.32 -8.67
CA GLN A 270 -17.57 -15.07 -9.54
C GLN A 270 -19.06 -14.66 -9.37
N GLY A 271 -19.32 -13.39 -9.07
CA GLY A 271 -20.68 -12.88 -8.85
C GLY A 271 -21.23 -13.05 -7.43
N ASP A 272 -20.52 -13.77 -6.55
CA ASP A 272 -20.91 -13.96 -5.15
C ASP A 272 -20.43 -12.77 -4.31
N VAL A 273 -21.35 -12.21 -3.54
CA VAL A 273 -21.15 -11.10 -2.60
C VAL A 273 -21.67 -11.42 -1.20
N ASP A 274 -22.25 -12.61 -1.00
CA ASP A 274 -22.90 -13.03 0.23
C ASP A 274 -22.07 -14.04 1.02
N ASN A 275 -21.16 -14.76 0.35
CA ASN A 275 -20.27 -15.75 0.98
C ASN A 275 -18.78 -15.47 0.76
N GLU A 276 -18.45 -14.66 -0.25
CA GLU A 276 -17.07 -14.32 -0.60
C GLU A 276 -16.62 -13.04 0.10
N ASP A 277 -15.32 -12.82 0.07
CA ASP A 277 -14.67 -11.58 0.48
C ASP A 277 -15.19 -10.37 -0.32
N THR A 278 -15.53 -9.29 0.38
CA THR A 278 -15.98 -8.05 -0.26
C THR A 278 -15.55 -6.82 0.52
N ASP A 279 -14.81 -5.92 -0.13
CA ASP A 279 -14.21 -4.76 0.55
C ASP A 279 -15.01 -3.46 0.43
N HIS A 280 -16.06 -3.43 -0.38
CA HIS A 280 -16.85 -2.22 -0.60
C HIS A 280 -17.62 -1.71 0.63
N PHE A 281 -17.75 -2.54 1.66
CA PHE A 281 -18.28 -2.14 2.97
C PHE A 281 -17.24 -2.24 4.10
N ASP A 282 -16.02 -2.68 3.79
CA ASP A 282 -14.90 -2.65 4.71
C ASP A 282 -14.20 -1.31 4.62
N ASN A 283 -14.71 -0.37 5.43
CA ASN A 283 -14.20 1.00 5.49
C ASN A 283 -12.69 1.03 5.79
N SER A 284 -12.23 0.10 6.63
CA SER A 284 -10.82 -0.16 6.91
C SER A 284 -10.00 -0.44 5.65
N VAL A 285 -10.44 -1.39 4.81
CA VAL A 285 -9.73 -1.74 3.57
C VAL A 285 -9.78 -0.57 2.57
N ILE A 286 -10.94 0.09 2.43
CA ILE A 286 -11.08 1.25 1.55
C ILE A 286 -10.10 2.37 1.95
N ILE A 287 -10.00 2.69 3.25
CA ILE A 287 -9.13 3.75 3.74
C ILE A 287 -7.66 3.30 3.71
N HIS A 288 -7.37 2.02 3.92
CA HIS A 288 -6.02 1.46 3.77
C HIS A 288 -5.50 1.71 2.34
N GLU A 289 -6.27 1.36 1.32
CA GLU A 289 -5.88 1.61 -0.08
C GLU A 289 -5.75 3.10 -0.40
N TYR A 290 -6.62 3.92 0.21
CA TYR A 290 -6.50 5.37 0.11
C TYR A 290 -5.25 5.90 0.84
N GLY A 291 -4.77 5.20 1.87
CA GLY A 291 -3.51 5.48 2.56
C GLY A 291 -2.30 5.32 1.66
N HIS A 292 -2.24 4.26 0.86
CA HIS A 292 -1.21 4.10 -0.18
C HIS A 292 -1.28 5.20 -1.25
N PHE A 293 -2.50 5.60 -1.64
CA PHE A 293 -2.68 6.74 -2.55
C PHE A 293 -2.12 8.03 -1.95
N LEU A 294 -2.36 8.29 -0.66
CA LEU A 294 -1.86 9.48 0.03
C LEU A 294 -0.34 9.45 0.19
N GLU A 295 0.24 8.28 0.46
CA GLU A 295 1.68 8.06 0.46
C GLU A 295 2.30 8.46 -0.89
N ASP A 296 1.84 7.89 -1.99
CA ASP A 296 2.36 8.24 -3.32
C ASP A 296 2.03 9.69 -3.75
N ALA A 297 1.01 10.31 -3.15
CA ALA A 297 0.62 11.68 -3.48
C ALA A 297 1.42 12.76 -2.75
N TYR A 298 1.88 12.49 -1.52
CA TYR A 298 2.45 13.49 -0.62
C TYR A 298 3.86 13.15 -0.14
N SER A 299 4.38 11.95 -0.43
CA SER A 299 5.76 11.57 -0.20
C SER A 299 6.37 10.92 -1.43
N ILE A 300 7.65 10.56 -1.34
CA ILE A 300 8.25 9.58 -2.25
C ILE A 300 7.91 8.20 -1.68
N SER A 301 7.47 7.30 -2.56
CA SER A 301 7.12 5.93 -2.23
C SER A 301 7.98 4.98 -3.05
N ASP A 302 9.00 4.41 -2.41
CA ASP A 302 9.88 3.35 -2.93
C ASP A 302 9.44 1.94 -2.52
N SER A 303 8.23 1.81 -1.95
CA SER A 303 7.68 0.49 -1.62
C SER A 303 7.63 -0.40 -2.87
N PRO A 304 8.27 -1.58 -2.83
CA PRO A 304 8.27 -2.49 -3.97
C PRO A 304 6.91 -3.19 -4.14
N GLY A 305 6.00 -3.07 -3.17
CA GLY A 305 4.74 -3.77 -3.14
C GLY A 305 4.92 -5.29 -3.05
N GLY A 306 3.90 -6.04 -3.48
CA GLY A 306 3.91 -7.48 -3.60
C GLY A 306 3.17 -8.23 -2.48
N SER A 307 3.07 -9.54 -2.65
CA SER A 307 2.41 -10.43 -1.70
C SER A 307 3.16 -10.47 -0.38
N HIS A 308 2.46 -10.20 0.71
CA HIS A 308 3.01 -10.26 2.06
C HIS A 308 1.98 -10.77 3.07
N SER A 309 2.44 -10.94 4.31
CA SER A 309 1.60 -11.22 5.47
C SER A 309 2.08 -10.38 6.65
N GLY A 310 1.17 -9.88 7.46
CA GLY A 310 1.52 -9.17 8.70
C GLY A 310 2.14 -10.04 9.78
N THR A 311 2.39 -11.32 9.48
CA THR A 311 3.14 -12.22 10.35
C THR A 311 4.60 -12.42 9.93
N SER A 312 5.02 -11.81 8.83
CA SER A 312 6.36 -12.00 8.26
C SER A 312 7.23 -10.75 8.49
N LEU A 313 8.55 -10.95 8.55
CA LEU A 313 9.49 -9.87 8.28
C LEU A 313 9.47 -9.60 6.78
N ILE A 314 9.34 -8.34 6.39
CA ILE A 314 9.24 -7.92 4.99
C ILE A 314 10.22 -6.78 4.71
N ASP A 315 10.36 -6.41 3.44
CA ASP A 315 11.15 -5.25 3.02
C ASP A 315 10.73 -4.00 3.83
N PRO A 316 11.66 -3.28 4.50
CA PRO A 316 11.31 -2.13 5.34
C PRO A 316 10.56 -1.00 4.63
N ARG A 317 10.69 -0.88 3.30
CA ARG A 317 9.89 0.08 2.51
C ARG A 317 8.46 -0.38 2.34
N LEU A 318 8.26 -1.70 2.22
CA LEU A 318 6.94 -2.31 2.23
C LEU A 318 6.33 -2.23 3.64
N ALA A 319 7.07 -2.57 4.69
CA ALA A 319 6.62 -2.47 6.07
C ALA A 319 6.18 -1.03 6.43
N TRP A 320 6.92 -0.02 5.97
CA TRP A 320 6.50 1.38 6.08
C TRP A 320 5.16 1.63 5.39
N SER A 321 5.08 1.30 4.09
CA SER A 321 3.91 1.56 3.25
C SER A 321 2.63 0.89 3.77
N GLU A 322 2.72 -0.39 4.15
CA GLU A 322 1.60 -1.16 4.72
C GLU A 322 1.27 -0.68 6.13
N GLY A 323 2.27 -0.40 6.96
CA GLY A 323 2.08 0.11 8.32
C GLY A 323 1.43 1.49 8.37
N TRP A 324 1.82 2.40 7.47
CA TRP A 324 1.17 3.69 7.28
C TRP A 324 -0.32 3.53 6.93
N ALA A 325 -0.64 2.68 5.96
CA ALA A 325 -2.01 2.43 5.54
C ALA A 325 -2.85 1.79 6.66
N ASN A 326 -2.27 0.83 7.40
CA ASN A 326 -2.87 0.17 8.56
C ASN A 326 -3.17 1.13 9.71
N PHE A 327 -2.24 2.06 9.99
CA PHE A 327 -2.42 3.13 10.97
C PHE A 327 -3.52 4.09 10.54
N LEU A 328 -3.42 4.63 9.32
CA LEU A 328 -4.32 5.68 8.83
C LEU A 328 -5.77 5.21 8.84
N GLN A 329 -6.04 3.98 8.40
CA GLN A 329 -7.41 3.45 8.39
C GLN A 329 -8.03 3.40 9.78
N GLY A 330 -7.25 3.07 10.81
CA GLY A 330 -7.73 3.04 12.18
C GLY A 330 -7.97 4.46 12.68
N TYR A 331 -7.03 5.35 12.42
CA TYR A 331 -7.05 6.70 12.97
C TYR A 331 -8.18 7.56 12.39
N VAL A 332 -8.41 7.49 11.07
CA VAL A 332 -9.53 8.17 10.39
C VAL A 332 -10.88 7.68 10.93
N GLN A 333 -11.00 6.40 11.26
CA GLN A 333 -12.23 5.80 11.78
C GLN A 333 -12.39 5.96 13.30
N ASN A 334 -11.36 6.45 14.00
CA ASN A 334 -11.24 6.41 15.45
C ASN A 334 -11.52 4.99 15.99
N LEU A 335 -10.82 4.01 15.39
CA LEU A 335 -10.94 2.59 15.67
C LEU A 335 -9.54 1.97 15.76
N GLY A 336 -9.13 1.55 16.96
CA GLY A 336 -7.83 0.88 17.21
C GLY A 336 -7.72 -0.55 16.66
N TYR A 337 -8.42 -0.84 15.56
CA TYR A 337 -8.43 -2.15 14.92
C TYR A 337 -8.36 -2.01 13.40
N TYR A 338 -7.59 -2.90 12.77
CA TYR A 338 -7.76 -3.20 11.34
C TYR A 338 -8.63 -4.45 11.20
N ILE A 339 -9.78 -4.31 10.54
CA ILE A 339 -10.77 -5.36 10.32
C ILE A 339 -10.92 -5.60 8.83
N ASP A 340 -10.94 -6.87 8.42
CA ASP A 340 -11.23 -7.31 7.04
C ASP A 340 -12.27 -8.44 7.13
N THR A 341 -13.43 -8.24 6.51
CA THR A 341 -14.59 -9.11 6.65
C THR A 341 -14.73 -10.11 5.51
N TYR A 342 -15.61 -11.09 5.65
CA TYR A 342 -16.07 -11.87 4.51
C TYR A 342 -17.56 -12.12 4.56
N GLY A 343 -18.14 -12.21 3.37
CA GLY A 343 -19.56 -12.37 3.11
C GLY A 343 -20.43 -11.40 3.91
N ASN A 344 -21.70 -11.76 4.13
CA ASN A 344 -22.60 -10.92 4.91
C ASN A 344 -23.77 -11.72 5.53
N GLU A 345 -24.67 -11.03 6.25
CA GLU A 345 -25.80 -11.67 6.94
C GLU A 345 -26.78 -12.45 6.04
N ASP A 346 -26.79 -12.21 4.72
CA ASP A 346 -27.62 -12.95 3.76
C ASP A 346 -26.96 -14.28 3.32
N GLY A 347 -25.69 -14.51 3.67
CA GLY A 347 -24.93 -15.72 3.41
C GLY A 347 -24.06 -16.16 4.59
N ALA A 348 -22.74 -16.15 4.41
CA ALA A 348 -21.76 -16.40 5.47
C ALA A 348 -21.21 -15.06 5.96
N THR A 349 -21.09 -14.83 7.27
CA THR A 349 -20.55 -13.58 7.82
C THR A 349 -19.45 -13.85 8.83
N GLY A 350 -18.37 -13.09 8.75
CA GLY A 350 -17.21 -13.18 9.63
C GLY A 350 -16.09 -12.23 9.22
N ASN A 351 -14.87 -12.51 9.68
CA ASN A 351 -13.66 -11.78 9.31
C ASN A 351 -12.53 -12.72 8.94
N PHE A 352 -11.69 -12.26 8.01
CA PHE A 352 -10.40 -12.87 7.77
C PHE A 352 -9.42 -12.53 8.89
N PHE A 353 -9.44 -11.27 9.32
CA PHE A 353 -8.66 -10.83 10.45
C PHE A 353 -9.27 -9.64 11.18
N ARG A 354 -8.82 -9.50 12.43
CA ARG A 354 -9.05 -8.37 13.31
C ARG A 354 -7.76 -8.13 14.09
N ILE A 355 -6.98 -7.14 13.69
CA ILE A 355 -5.68 -6.84 14.30
C ILE A 355 -5.83 -5.62 15.19
N ASP A 356 -5.34 -5.73 16.42
CA ASP A 356 -5.29 -4.66 17.41
C ASP A 356 -4.11 -3.74 17.09
N LEU A 357 -4.40 -2.45 16.90
CA LEU A 357 -3.39 -1.43 16.59
C LEU A 357 -2.83 -0.76 17.83
N GLU A 358 -3.29 -1.13 19.02
CA GLU A 358 -2.80 -0.57 20.27
C GLU A 358 -1.97 -1.58 21.05
N ASN A 359 -2.48 -2.81 21.16
CA ASN A 359 -1.84 -3.81 21.99
C ASN A 359 -1.35 -5.01 21.17
N GLN A 360 -0.10 -5.40 21.43
CA GLN A 360 0.44 -6.68 20.98
C GLN A 360 -0.40 -7.83 21.54
N SER A 361 -1.25 -8.43 20.71
CA SER A 361 -2.06 -9.57 21.13
C SER A 361 -1.20 -10.85 21.13
N GLY A 362 -0.96 -11.42 22.32
CA GLY A 362 -0.12 -12.62 22.50
C GLY A 362 -0.65 -13.94 21.89
N GLY A 363 -1.61 -13.87 20.96
CA GLY A 363 -2.24 -15.02 20.30
C GLY A 363 -1.53 -15.48 19.02
N ASN A 364 -0.84 -14.57 18.31
CA ASN A 364 -0.07 -14.88 17.11
C ASN A 364 1.36 -14.38 17.32
N ALA A 365 2.26 -15.29 17.73
CA ALA A 365 3.67 -15.02 18.03
C ALA A 365 4.52 -14.52 16.83
N ARG A 366 3.89 -14.04 15.77
CA ARG A 366 4.49 -13.65 14.49
C ARG A 366 4.18 -12.21 14.08
N ASP A 367 3.31 -11.49 14.79
CA ASP A 367 3.08 -10.03 14.65
C ASP A 367 3.91 -9.22 15.68
N VAL A 368 4.50 -9.90 16.66
CA VAL A 368 5.27 -9.29 17.74
C VAL A 368 6.76 -9.30 17.39
N PRO A 369 7.45 -8.13 17.36
CA PRO A 369 8.89 -8.10 17.17
C PRO A 369 9.62 -8.75 18.36
N LEU A 370 10.61 -9.60 18.08
CA LEU A 370 11.34 -10.34 19.11
C LEU A 370 12.76 -9.83 19.37
N ASN A 371 13.34 -9.12 18.40
CA ASN A 371 14.68 -8.56 18.46
C ASN A 371 14.63 -7.03 18.31
N ALA A 372 15.58 -6.32 18.93
CA ALA A 372 15.77 -4.89 18.69
C ALA A 372 16.04 -4.63 17.20
N GLY A 373 15.40 -3.62 16.61
CA GLY A 373 15.45 -3.30 15.18
C GLY A 373 14.40 -4.03 14.34
N GLU A 374 13.80 -5.12 14.85
CA GLU A 374 12.87 -5.95 14.10
C GLU A 374 11.55 -5.24 13.77
N GLY A 375 11.13 -4.28 14.59
CA GLY A 375 9.94 -3.46 14.32
C GLY A 375 10.02 -2.73 12.97
N ASN A 376 11.24 -2.37 12.53
CA ASN A 376 11.45 -1.70 11.24
C ASN A 376 11.09 -2.57 10.02
N PHE A 377 10.92 -3.89 10.21
CA PHE A 377 10.62 -4.87 9.15
C PHE A 377 9.19 -5.44 9.27
N ARG A 378 8.35 -4.89 10.15
CA ARG A 378 7.00 -5.42 10.47
C ARG A 378 5.93 -4.35 10.28
N GLU A 379 5.02 -4.58 9.34
CA GLU A 379 3.96 -3.60 9.02
C GLU A 379 3.07 -3.23 10.22
N PHE A 380 2.73 -4.20 11.07
CA PHE A 380 1.87 -3.94 12.22
C PHE A 380 2.64 -3.34 13.40
N SER A 381 3.95 -3.56 13.49
CA SER A 381 4.80 -2.85 14.45
C SER A 381 4.92 -1.37 14.06
N VAL A 382 5.11 -1.10 12.76
CA VAL A 382 5.00 0.24 12.18
C VAL A 382 3.63 0.86 12.44
N ALA A 383 2.54 0.12 12.25
CA ALA A 383 1.20 0.66 12.49
C ALA A 383 0.97 1.01 13.98
N ARG A 384 1.40 0.14 14.90
CA ARG A 384 1.29 0.35 16.35
C ARG A 384 2.11 1.55 16.81
N ILE A 385 3.38 1.68 16.42
CA ILE A 385 4.17 2.84 16.84
C ILE A 385 3.60 4.17 16.33
N LEU A 386 3.00 4.20 15.12
CA LEU A 386 2.31 5.40 14.62
C LEU A 386 1.01 5.67 15.38
N TRP A 387 0.29 4.63 15.79
CA TRP A 387 -0.90 4.73 16.63
C TRP A 387 -0.56 5.28 18.02
N ASP A 388 0.38 4.64 18.73
CA ASP A 388 0.90 5.05 20.04
C ASP A 388 1.44 6.51 20.02
N ALA A 389 2.00 6.93 18.88
CA ALA A 389 2.51 8.29 18.74
C ALA A 389 1.42 9.38 18.84
N VAL A 390 0.15 9.06 18.55
CA VAL A 390 -0.94 10.06 18.44
C VAL A 390 -2.17 9.74 19.27
N ASP A 391 -2.29 8.52 19.79
CA ASP A 391 -3.34 8.21 20.73
C ASP A 391 -3.09 8.93 22.07
N SER A 392 -4.07 8.82 22.96
CA SER A 392 -3.99 9.44 24.30
C SER A 392 -4.12 8.41 25.42
N SER A 393 -4.05 7.13 25.06
CA SER A 393 -4.01 6.01 25.99
C SER A 393 -2.68 6.02 26.73
N THR A 394 -2.65 5.44 27.92
CA THR A 394 -1.38 4.99 28.51
C THR A 394 -1.41 3.47 28.51
N ASP A 395 -0.82 2.84 27.50
CA ASP A 395 -0.87 1.38 27.37
C ASP A 395 0.12 0.68 28.27
N GLY A 396 -0.39 -0.31 29.00
CA GLY A 396 0.40 -1.17 29.88
C GLY A 396 1.23 -0.44 30.95
N GLY A 397 1.04 0.88 31.11
CA GLY A 397 1.89 1.74 31.93
C GLY A 397 3.27 2.07 31.34
N SER A 398 3.52 1.84 30.05
CA SER A 398 4.82 2.07 29.40
C SER A 398 4.78 3.11 28.28
N ASP A 399 3.65 3.25 27.58
CA ASP A 399 3.47 4.39 26.69
C ASP A 399 3.16 5.67 27.49
N THR A 400 3.92 6.71 27.19
CA THR A 400 3.80 8.05 27.77
C THR A 400 3.85 9.14 26.69
N VAL A 401 3.91 8.74 25.42
CA VAL A 401 3.91 9.62 24.27
C VAL A 401 2.47 10.07 24.03
N SER A 402 2.31 11.33 23.64
CA SER A 402 1.02 11.87 23.20
C SER A 402 1.36 13.00 22.24
N GLY A 403 1.80 12.59 21.06
CA GLY A 403 2.12 13.47 19.95
C GLY A 403 0.86 13.90 19.21
N THR A 404 1.04 14.32 17.97
CA THR A 404 -0.08 14.75 17.11
C THR A 404 0.11 14.19 15.71
N PHE A 405 -0.98 13.92 15.00
CA PHE A 405 -0.93 13.45 13.61
C PHE A 405 -0.15 14.41 12.71
N ASN A 406 -0.19 15.70 13.03
CA ASN A 406 0.55 16.77 12.36
C ASN A 406 2.06 16.52 12.33
N GLU A 407 2.60 15.90 13.38
CA GLU A 407 4.02 15.55 13.50
C GLU A 407 4.39 14.41 12.53
N ILE A 408 3.55 13.37 12.46
CA ILE A 408 3.71 12.27 11.49
C ILE A 408 3.62 12.81 10.08
N TRP A 409 2.60 13.63 9.80
CA TRP A 409 2.39 14.25 8.50
C TRP A 409 3.54 15.17 8.10
N ALA A 410 4.15 15.88 9.06
CA ALA A 410 5.36 16.65 8.81
C ALA A 410 6.50 15.75 8.37
N ALA A 411 6.87 14.73 9.15
CA ALA A 411 7.94 13.80 8.78
C ALA A 411 7.70 13.11 7.41
N MET A 412 6.44 12.85 7.08
CA MET A 412 6.03 12.25 5.81
C MET A 412 6.12 13.20 4.61
N THR A 413 5.72 14.46 4.77
CA THR A 413 5.56 15.40 3.63
C THR A 413 6.71 16.40 3.49
N ASP A 414 7.59 16.47 4.47
CA ASP A 414 8.76 17.35 4.45
C ASP A 414 9.74 16.94 3.35
N VAL A 415 10.29 17.95 2.67
CA VAL A 415 11.32 17.82 1.63
C VAL A 415 12.66 17.33 2.16
N ASP A 416 12.89 17.41 3.47
CA ASP A 416 14.03 16.82 4.15
C ASP A 416 13.64 15.49 4.85
N GLY A 417 12.35 15.12 4.82
CA GLY A 417 11.79 13.87 5.37
C GLY A 417 11.51 12.79 4.31
N MET A 418 10.33 12.15 4.36
CA MET A 418 9.98 11.08 3.41
C MET A 418 9.72 11.58 1.97
N ASN A 419 9.67 12.89 1.75
CA ASN A 419 9.60 13.51 0.43
C ASN A 419 10.97 14.01 -0.06
N ASN A 420 12.06 13.61 0.61
CA ASN A 420 13.42 14.00 0.27
C ASN A 420 13.92 13.28 -0.97
N THR A 421 14.16 14.04 -2.05
CA THR A 421 14.66 13.51 -3.33
C THR A 421 16.13 13.11 -3.31
N ASP A 422 16.88 13.49 -2.28
CA ASP A 422 18.24 13.03 -2.03
C ASP A 422 18.29 11.78 -1.14
N ALA A 423 17.14 11.39 -0.55
CA ALA A 423 16.97 10.13 0.15
C ALA A 423 16.28 9.10 -0.77
N ASP A 424 16.86 7.90 -0.89
CA ASP A 424 16.20 6.74 -1.50
C ASP A 424 15.85 5.71 -0.42
N PHE A 425 15.06 4.71 -0.81
CA PHE A 425 14.65 3.60 0.03
C PHE A 425 13.82 4.05 1.23
N GLN A 426 12.74 4.80 0.98
CA GLN A 426 11.86 5.32 2.05
C GLN A 426 11.33 4.16 2.91
N SER A 427 11.75 4.15 4.16
CA SER A 427 11.39 3.17 5.18
C SER A 427 11.09 3.90 6.49
N ILE A 428 10.56 3.18 7.48
CA ILE A 428 10.28 3.75 8.80
C ILE A 428 11.55 4.32 9.48
N GLY A 429 12.75 3.81 9.15
CA GLY A 429 14.01 4.38 9.63
C GLY A 429 14.25 5.81 9.15
N LEU A 430 13.87 6.13 7.91
CA LEU A 430 13.91 7.51 7.39
C LEU A 430 12.88 8.40 8.07
N LEU A 431 11.67 7.89 8.31
CA LEU A 431 10.66 8.64 9.05
C LEU A 431 11.15 8.96 10.45
N HIS A 432 11.75 7.99 11.17
CA HIS A 432 12.31 8.23 12.50
C HIS A 432 13.41 9.30 12.48
N ASP A 433 14.30 9.25 11.50
CA ASP A 433 15.36 10.24 11.31
C ASP A 433 14.76 11.65 11.09
N ALA A 434 13.81 11.75 10.15
CA ALA A 434 13.10 12.99 9.84
C ALA A 434 12.30 13.54 11.04
N GLN A 435 11.57 12.67 11.73
CA GLN A 435 10.77 13.01 12.91
C GLN A 435 11.64 13.58 14.03
N GLN A 436 12.84 13.04 14.25
CA GLN A 436 13.74 13.51 15.31
C GLN A 436 14.54 14.76 14.91
N ASN A 437 14.98 14.84 13.66
CA ASN A 437 15.99 15.81 13.24
C ASN A 437 15.43 16.99 12.44
N GLU A 438 14.38 16.77 11.64
CA GLU A 438 13.82 17.79 10.74
C GLU A 438 12.54 18.44 11.31
N VAL A 439 11.72 17.65 12.03
CA VAL A 439 10.50 18.17 12.66
C VAL A 439 10.84 18.90 13.97
N SER A 440 11.10 20.21 13.88
CA SER A 440 11.47 21.02 15.04
C SER A 440 10.39 21.01 16.13
N GLY A 441 10.77 20.59 17.34
CA GLY A 441 9.86 20.50 18.49
C GLY A 441 9.01 19.24 18.51
N SER A 442 9.41 18.22 17.75
CA SER A 442 8.80 16.89 17.76
C SER A 442 8.82 16.22 19.13
N THR A 443 7.91 15.28 19.30
CA THR A 443 7.74 14.51 20.52
C THR A 443 8.82 13.44 20.63
N ASP A 444 9.28 13.14 21.84
CA ASP A 444 10.28 12.08 22.04
C ASP A 444 9.63 10.69 21.92
N TRP A 445 9.86 10.02 20.80
CA TRP A 445 9.35 8.66 20.53
C TRP A 445 10.26 7.54 21.07
N SER A 446 11.29 7.84 21.87
CA SER A 446 12.24 6.82 22.36
C SER A 446 11.59 5.67 23.14
N SER A 447 10.54 5.95 23.93
CA SER A 447 9.82 4.91 24.68
C SER A 447 9.02 3.98 23.76
N ILE A 448 8.28 4.53 22.79
CA ILE A 448 7.46 3.74 21.86
C ILE A 448 8.32 3.00 20.83
N ARG A 449 9.46 3.58 20.41
CA ARG A 449 10.49 2.86 19.63
C ARG A 449 11.02 1.65 20.38
N THR A 450 11.26 1.79 21.69
CA THR A 450 11.70 0.66 22.52
C THR A 450 10.60 -0.39 22.67
N LEU A 451 9.34 0.03 22.83
CA LEU A 451 8.19 -0.85 22.98
C LEU A 451 7.95 -1.74 21.76
N GLU A 452 8.05 -1.14 20.57
CA GLU A 452 7.86 -1.82 19.28
C GLU A 452 9.19 -2.28 18.66
N MET A 453 10.30 -2.26 19.42
CA MET A 453 11.62 -2.73 18.95
C MET A 453 12.10 -2.08 17.64
N HIS A 454 11.84 -0.79 17.46
CA HIS A 454 12.35 -0.01 16.34
C HIS A 454 13.75 0.55 16.65
N THR A 455 14.59 0.58 15.61
CA THR A 455 15.78 1.45 15.60
C THR A 455 15.38 2.80 15.01
N GLY A 456 15.72 3.88 15.72
CA GLY A 456 15.28 5.25 15.43
C GLY A 456 16.03 5.95 14.30
N ASP A 457 16.65 5.20 13.40
CA ASP A 457 17.38 5.72 12.26
C ASP A 457 17.44 4.66 11.15
N ARG A 458 18.33 4.87 10.18
CA ARG A 458 18.51 4.02 8.99
C ARG A 458 19.58 2.94 9.17
N SER A 459 20.09 2.68 10.37
CA SER A 459 21.20 1.74 10.57
C SER A 459 20.83 0.30 10.21
N GLU A 460 19.57 -0.09 10.44
CA GLU A 460 19.06 -1.43 10.11
C GLU A 460 18.73 -1.59 8.63
N TYR A 461 18.47 -0.48 7.92
CA TYR A 461 18.06 -0.52 6.53
C TYR A 461 18.45 0.74 5.76
N ALA A 462 19.25 0.52 4.71
CA ALA A 462 19.71 1.55 3.79
C ALA A 462 20.47 2.69 4.50
N GLN A 463 21.41 2.32 5.38
CA GLN A 463 22.38 3.23 5.99
C GLN A 463 23.20 3.92 4.90
N TYR A 464 23.18 5.24 4.88
CA TYR A 464 23.94 5.98 3.87
C TYR A 464 25.45 5.83 4.10
N VAL A 465 26.20 5.58 3.02
CA VAL A 465 27.65 5.39 3.05
C VAL A 465 28.38 6.23 2.01
N THR A 466 29.59 6.67 2.36
CA THR A 466 30.48 7.42 1.46
C THR A 466 31.87 6.80 1.39
N GLN A 467 32.58 7.06 0.29
CA GLN A 467 33.95 6.57 0.11
C GLN A 467 34.95 7.33 1.01
N SER A 468 35.74 6.59 1.78
CA SER A 468 36.83 7.08 2.62
C SER A 468 38.15 6.41 2.24
N ALA A 469 39.24 7.18 2.24
CA ALA A 469 40.58 6.64 2.02
C ALA A 469 41.15 5.89 3.24
N SER A 470 40.52 6.03 4.40
CA SER A 470 40.84 5.33 5.64
C SER A 470 39.66 4.48 6.10
N GLU A 471 39.97 3.44 6.90
CA GLU A 471 38.99 2.68 7.69
C GLU A 471 38.03 3.62 8.44
N CYS A 472 36.80 3.16 8.59
CA CYS A 472 35.70 3.90 9.21
C CYS A 472 35.89 4.02 10.72
N VAL A 473 36.49 2.99 11.33
CA VAL A 473 36.80 2.98 12.77
C VAL A 473 38.32 3.00 12.94
N GLY A 474 38.86 4.09 13.50
CA GLY A 474 40.30 4.23 13.72
C GLY A 474 40.83 3.23 14.75
N GLY A 475 41.19 2.02 14.33
CA GLY A 475 41.48 0.92 15.26
C GLY A 475 42.47 -0.14 14.79
N GLY A 476 42.83 -0.22 13.51
CA GLY A 476 43.84 -1.18 13.02
C GLY A 476 43.38 -2.64 12.97
N SER A 477 42.08 -2.89 13.07
CA SER A 477 41.43 -4.04 12.46
C SER A 477 40.91 -3.58 11.10
N ASP A 478 41.27 -4.26 10.02
CA ASP A 478 40.81 -3.92 8.66
C ASP A 478 39.27 -3.99 8.52
N GLU A 479 38.51 -4.42 9.54
CA GLU A 479 37.05 -4.57 9.51
C GLU A 479 36.29 -3.40 10.18
N ASP A 480 35.28 -2.87 9.50
CA ASP A 480 34.51 -1.66 9.87
C ASP A 480 33.10 -1.96 10.39
N TYR A 481 32.55 -3.13 10.06
CA TYR A 481 31.21 -3.59 10.38
C TYR A 481 31.26 -4.97 11.04
N SER A 482 30.13 -5.37 11.63
CA SER A 482 30.01 -6.64 12.33
C SER A 482 28.60 -7.19 12.25
N MET A 483 28.47 -8.47 11.95
CA MET A 483 27.20 -9.20 12.01
C MET A 483 27.39 -10.49 12.82
N THR A 484 26.34 -10.95 13.50
CA THR A 484 26.35 -12.26 14.18
C THR A 484 25.24 -13.09 13.56
N PRO A 485 25.53 -13.83 12.47
CA PRO A 485 24.49 -14.56 11.75
C PRO A 485 23.83 -15.58 12.66
N ASP A 486 22.51 -15.70 12.63
CA ASP A 486 21.78 -16.74 13.37
C ASP A 486 20.77 -17.44 12.45
N LYS A 487 20.44 -18.68 12.81
CA LYS A 487 19.33 -19.37 12.15
C LYS A 487 18.04 -18.75 12.61
N ASP A 488 17.12 -18.56 11.67
CA ASP A 488 15.78 -18.13 12.03
C ASP A 488 15.10 -19.21 12.89
N GLN A 489 15.03 -18.97 14.21
CA GLN A 489 14.45 -19.90 15.18
C GLN A 489 12.91 -19.95 15.10
N THR A 490 12.29 -19.07 14.31
CA THR A 490 10.83 -18.97 14.16
C THR A 490 10.28 -19.70 12.93
N ASN A 491 11.17 -20.06 11.98
CA ASN A 491 10.82 -20.70 10.73
C ASN A 491 10.68 -22.23 10.87
N ASN A 492 9.62 -22.68 11.54
CA ASN A 492 9.29 -24.11 11.63
C ASN A 492 8.61 -24.63 10.34
N GLY A 493 9.28 -24.48 9.19
CA GLY A 493 8.97 -25.19 7.95
C GLY A 493 7.63 -24.89 7.28
N SER A 494 7.06 -23.68 7.43
CA SER A 494 5.90 -23.30 6.61
C SER A 494 6.37 -22.98 5.20
N ALA A 495 6.05 -23.84 4.24
CA ALA A 495 6.37 -23.68 2.81
C ALA A 495 5.65 -22.50 2.11
N THR A 496 5.20 -21.50 2.86
CA THR A 496 4.46 -20.33 2.41
C THR A 496 5.20 -19.01 2.63
N ASP A 497 6.27 -19.00 3.41
CA ASP A 497 7.17 -17.85 3.42
C ASP A 497 7.95 -17.88 2.10
N ILE A 498 7.68 -16.87 1.26
CA ILE A 498 8.20 -16.75 -0.11
C ILE A 498 9.73 -16.56 -0.12
N TYR A 499 10.32 -16.39 1.06
CA TYR A 499 11.73 -16.18 1.34
C TYR A 499 12.27 -17.34 2.20
N ASN A 500 13.37 -17.94 1.77
CA ASN A 500 13.95 -19.19 2.26
C ASN A 500 13.90 -19.41 3.80
N VAL A 501 13.60 -20.65 4.18
CA VAL A 501 13.35 -21.19 5.53
C VAL A 501 14.54 -21.15 6.52
N ASN A 502 15.61 -20.38 6.29
CA ASN A 502 16.78 -20.39 7.18
C ASN A 502 17.45 -19.04 7.48
N THR A 503 17.18 -17.95 6.74
CA THR A 503 17.87 -16.66 6.92
C THR A 503 16.95 -15.58 7.48
N HIS A 504 17.29 -15.04 8.65
CA HIS A 504 16.50 -13.99 9.31
C HIS A 504 16.75 -12.61 8.65
N TYR A 505 15.70 -11.91 8.18
CA TYR A 505 15.83 -10.67 7.41
C TYR A 505 16.63 -9.56 8.11
N LEU A 506 16.42 -9.39 9.42
CA LEU A 506 17.22 -8.47 10.25
C LEU A 506 18.64 -9.01 10.52
N ILE A 507 18.76 -10.14 11.23
CA ILE A 507 20.04 -10.60 11.81
C ILE A 507 21.09 -10.97 10.75
N ASN A 508 20.66 -11.50 9.60
CA ASN A 508 21.57 -12.02 8.59
C ASN A 508 21.80 -11.07 7.43
N ASN A 509 21.37 -9.80 7.52
CA ASN A 509 21.52 -8.84 6.43
C ASN A 509 21.89 -7.46 6.96
N ASP A 510 22.84 -6.82 6.29
CA ASP A 510 23.12 -5.40 6.45
C ASP A 510 22.89 -4.68 5.10
N PHE A 511 22.27 -3.50 5.15
CA PHE A 511 21.83 -2.77 3.95
C PHE A 511 22.39 -1.35 3.92
N TYR A 512 23.04 -1.00 2.81
CA TYR A 512 23.70 0.29 2.62
C TYR A 512 23.17 1.03 1.40
N HIS A 513 22.86 2.31 1.58
CA HIS A 513 22.53 3.23 0.49
C HIS A 513 23.81 3.87 -0.03
N TYR A 514 24.12 3.63 -1.30
CA TYR A 514 25.29 4.16 -1.98
C TYR A 514 24.93 4.92 -3.26
N LYS A 515 25.26 6.22 -3.29
CA LYS A 515 25.09 7.09 -4.45
C LYS A 515 26.29 6.98 -5.40
N HIS A 516 26.08 6.41 -6.57
CA HIS A 516 27.13 6.14 -7.56
C HIS A 516 27.13 7.18 -8.70
N SER A 517 28.30 7.64 -9.12
CA SER A 517 28.44 8.66 -10.19
C SER A 517 28.22 8.14 -11.62
N GLY A 518 27.89 6.85 -11.77
CA GLY A 518 27.82 6.17 -13.05
C GLY A 518 29.16 5.63 -13.55
N GLY A 519 29.11 4.66 -14.46
CA GLY A 519 30.28 3.95 -14.98
C GLY A 519 30.46 2.56 -14.36
N THR A 520 31.68 2.24 -13.93
CA THR A 520 32.00 0.92 -13.36
C THR A 520 32.00 0.98 -11.84
N LEU A 521 31.22 0.11 -11.21
CA LEU A 521 31.30 -0.19 -9.78
C LEU A 521 32.16 -1.42 -9.58
N SER A 522 33.21 -1.28 -8.77
CA SER A 522 34.07 -2.38 -8.32
C SER A 522 33.98 -2.45 -6.80
N LEU A 523 33.12 -3.33 -6.31
CA LEU A 523 32.85 -3.53 -4.89
C LEU A 523 33.63 -4.75 -4.40
N THR A 524 34.26 -4.62 -3.23
CA THR A 524 34.95 -5.72 -2.55
C THR A 524 34.45 -5.79 -1.10
N LEU A 525 34.03 -6.98 -0.68
CA LEU A 525 33.69 -7.31 0.68
C LEU A 525 34.83 -8.16 1.25
N ASN A 526 35.42 -7.75 2.37
CA ASN A 526 36.39 -8.59 3.09
C ASN A 526 35.80 -8.89 4.46
N TYR A 527 35.80 -10.16 4.88
CA TYR A 527 35.22 -10.56 6.15
C TYR A 527 36.07 -11.58 6.89
N THR A 528 35.87 -11.69 8.20
CA THR A 528 36.58 -12.62 9.08
C THR A 528 35.68 -13.05 10.24
N THR A 529 35.42 -14.35 10.32
CA THR A 529 34.69 -14.95 11.46
C THR A 529 35.64 -15.02 12.67
N GLN A 530 35.27 -14.37 13.78
CA GLN A 530 36.22 -14.11 14.88
C GLN A 530 36.49 -15.33 15.78
N SER A 531 35.54 -16.25 15.92
CA SER A 531 35.67 -17.43 16.80
C SER A 531 34.75 -18.60 16.39
N GLY A 532 34.72 -19.68 17.17
CA GLY A 532 33.86 -20.83 16.91
C GLY A 532 34.51 -21.95 16.09
N THR A 533 33.69 -22.83 15.52
CA THR A 533 34.13 -24.04 14.79
C THR A 533 33.72 -24.07 13.32
N SER A 534 32.97 -23.06 12.89
CA SER A 534 32.40 -22.95 11.56
C SER A 534 32.42 -21.49 11.16
N GLU A 535 32.76 -21.23 9.91
CA GLU A 535 32.91 -19.90 9.33
C GLU A 535 31.60 -19.44 8.69
N ALA A 536 31.23 -18.17 8.89
CA ALA A 536 30.07 -17.57 8.23
C ALA A 536 30.35 -17.40 6.74
N ASP A 537 29.32 -17.59 5.92
CA ASP A 537 29.38 -17.38 4.47
C ASP A 537 28.69 -16.06 4.15
N LEU A 538 29.47 -15.01 3.89
CA LEU A 538 28.96 -13.68 3.60
C LEU A 538 29.05 -13.37 2.10
N ASP A 539 27.94 -12.99 1.52
CA ASP A 539 27.82 -12.53 0.14
C ASP A 539 27.48 -11.04 0.07
N VAL A 540 27.72 -10.45 -1.10
CA VAL A 540 27.33 -9.07 -1.39
C VAL A 540 26.51 -8.94 -2.68
N TYR A 541 25.38 -8.27 -2.58
CA TYR A 541 24.44 -8.02 -3.67
C TYR A 541 24.24 -6.52 -3.89
N VAL A 542 24.02 -6.12 -5.15
CA VAL A 542 23.76 -4.73 -5.53
C VAL A 542 22.43 -4.65 -6.27
N TYR A 543 21.54 -3.82 -5.75
CA TYR A 543 20.19 -3.59 -6.26
C TYR A 543 20.00 -2.14 -6.71
N GLY A 544 19.14 -1.94 -7.72
CA GLY A 544 18.57 -0.61 -7.99
C GLY A 544 17.46 -0.24 -7.00
N GLY A 545 17.06 1.04 -7.02
CA GLY A 545 16.02 1.60 -6.15
C GLY A 545 14.71 0.80 -6.11
N ASP A 546 14.22 0.31 -7.25
CA ASP A 546 12.90 -0.35 -7.35
C ASP A 546 12.90 -1.84 -6.97
N ALA A 547 14.06 -2.42 -6.65
CA ALA A 547 14.18 -3.86 -6.54
C ALA A 547 13.45 -4.42 -5.30
N VAL A 548 12.61 -5.45 -5.44
CA VAL A 548 12.21 -6.26 -4.29
C VAL A 548 13.44 -6.97 -3.72
N ILE A 549 13.73 -6.78 -2.44
CA ILE A 549 14.91 -7.36 -1.80
C ILE A 549 14.63 -8.79 -1.38
N GLY A 550 15.56 -9.70 -1.71
CA GLY A 550 15.48 -11.12 -1.43
C GLY A 550 15.20 -11.98 -2.67
N TYR A 551 14.90 -13.25 -2.43
CA TYR A 551 14.65 -14.27 -3.46
C TYR A 551 13.22 -14.78 -3.36
N ILE A 552 12.53 -14.89 -4.49
CA ILE A 552 11.21 -15.50 -4.58
C ILE A 552 11.40 -17.01 -4.79
N GLN A 553 10.94 -17.83 -3.84
CA GLN A 553 10.81 -19.27 -4.04
C GLN A 553 9.49 -19.59 -4.75
N SER A 554 9.58 -20.15 -5.97
CA SER A 554 8.42 -20.75 -6.64
C SER A 554 8.72 -22.22 -6.94
N GLY A 555 8.21 -23.11 -6.08
CA GLY A 555 8.49 -24.54 -6.16
C GLY A 555 9.94 -24.87 -5.78
N ALA A 556 10.67 -25.51 -6.69
CA ALA A 556 12.09 -25.89 -6.50
C ALA A 556 13.08 -24.89 -7.15
N SER A 557 12.62 -23.72 -7.56
CA SER A 557 13.43 -22.71 -8.25
C SER A 557 13.45 -21.40 -7.48
N TYR A 558 14.66 -20.83 -7.37
CA TYR A 558 14.93 -19.53 -6.75
C TYR A 558 14.97 -18.47 -7.86
N TYR A 559 14.21 -17.40 -7.70
CA TYR A 559 14.23 -16.25 -8.62
C TYR A 559 14.72 -15.02 -7.85
N PHE A 560 15.81 -14.43 -8.32
CA PHE A 560 16.20 -13.09 -7.90
C PHE A 560 15.29 -12.07 -8.57
N SER A 561 15.04 -10.94 -7.91
CA SER A 561 14.43 -9.77 -8.54
C SER A 561 15.17 -9.45 -9.86
N SER A 562 14.42 -9.07 -10.90
CA SER A 562 15.00 -8.65 -12.19
C SER A 562 15.94 -7.45 -12.07
N ASP A 563 15.86 -6.72 -10.95
CA ASP A 563 16.63 -5.53 -10.65
C ASP A 563 17.85 -5.82 -9.77
N LEU A 564 18.10 -7.10 -9.44
CA LEU A 564 19.41 -7.53 -8.98
C LEU A 564 20.42 -7.33 -10.12
N LEU A 565 21.48 -6.57 -9.87
CA LEU A 565 22.40 -6.16 -10.93
C LEU A 565 23.53 -7.17 -11.13
N ASN A 566 23.89 -7.95 -10.10
CA ASN A 566 24.93 -8.98 -10.15
C ASN A 566 24.36 -10.42 -10.13
N THR A 567 23.52 -10.76 -11.12
CA THR A 567 22.78 -12.05 -11.21
C THR A 567 23.59 -13.30 -11.59
N ASN A 568 24.91 -13.22 -11.83
CA ASN A 568 25.72 -14.38 -12.23
C ASN A 568 27.12 -14.42 -11.59
N SER A 569 27.25 -15.35 -10.63
CA SER A 569 28.30 -16.37 -10.44
C SER A 569 29.77 -15.93 -10.32
N GLY A 570 30.22 -15.78 -9.08
CA GLY A 570 31.62 -15.75 -8.68
C GLY A 570 31.86 -15.84 -7.17
N PHE A 571 30.80 -15.99 -6.36
CA PHE A 571 30.92 -16.09 -4.92
C PHE A 571 31.76 -17.30 -4.55
N THR A 572 32.68 -17.08 -3.64
CA THR A 572 33.66 -18.04 -3.18
C THR A 572 33.21 -18.54 -1.83
N GLU A 573 32.87 -19.82 -1.77
CA GLU A 573 32.61 -20.48 -0.49
C GLU A 573 33.80 -20.25 0.47
N PRO A 574 33.53 -19.93 1.74
CA PRO A 574 34.59 -19.72 2.73
C PRO A 574 35.48 -20.97 2.84
N ASP A 575 36.76 -20.78 3.18
CA ASP A 575 37.73 -21.89 3.27
C ASP A 575 37.45 -22.84 4.45
N GLY A 576 36.56 -22.43 5.35
CA GLY A 576 36.08 -23.18 6.50
C GLY A 576 36.94 -22.98 7.75
N THR A 577 37.87 -22.03 7.74
CA THR A 577 38.86 -21.79 8.79
C THR A 577 38.58 -20.48 9.52
N VAL A 578 37.85 -20.57 10.64
CA VAL A 578 37.65 -19.42 11.54
C VAL A 578 38.96 -18.64 11.81
N GLY A 579 38.89 -17.32 11.62
CA GLY A 579 39.99 -16.38 11.82
C GLY A 579 40.86 -16.13 10.57
N THR A 580 40.53 -16.72 9.42
CA THR A 580 41.05 -16.30 8.11
C THR A 580 40.20 -15.17 7.54
N SER A 581 40.83 -14.34 6.70
CA SER A 581 40.10 -13.30 5.97
C SER A 581 39.68 -13.83 4.62
N GLU A 582 38.39 -13.72 4.36
CA GLU A 582 37.75 -14.07 3.09
C GLU A 582 37.44 -12.82 2.27
N THR A 583 37.23 -12.99 0.96
CA THR A 583 37.00 -11.87 0.04
C THR A 583 35.96 -12.20 -1.02
N GLU A 584 34.94 -11.35 -1.09
CA GLU A 584 33.97 -11.32 -2.18
C GLU A 584 34.14 -10.08 -3.06
N SER A 585 33.80 -10.20 -4.34
CA SER A 585 33.95 -9.08 -5.28
C SER A 585 32.86 -9.03 -6.34
N VAL A 586 32.31 -7.84 -6.52
CA VAL A 586 31.30 -7.53 -7.54
C VAL A 586 31.84 -6.45 -8.47
N SER A 587 31.80 -6.72 -9.78
CA SER A 587 32.20 -5.76 -10.81
C SER A 587 31.06 -5.55 -11.80
N LEU A 588 30.43 -4.38 -11.74
CA LEU A 588 29.33 -3.97 -12.61
C LEU A 588 29.80 -2.85 -13.54
N SER A 589 29.71 -3.05 -14.85
CA SER A 589 30.10 -2.05 -15.85
C SER A 589 28.87 -1.35 -16.44
N GLY A 590 28.96 -0.04 -16.63
CA GLY A 590 27.92 0.72 -17.34
C GLY A 590 26.70 1.03 -16.47
N LEU A 591 26.87 1.08 -15.15
CA LEU A 591 25.85 1.57 -14.24
C LEU A 591 25.54 3.05 -14.57
N ALA A 592 24.27 3.41 -14.46
CA ALA A 592 23.87 4.81 -14.48
C ALA A 592 24.39 5.53 -13.23
N ALA A 593 24.38 6.87 -13.29
CA ALA A 593 24.47 7.64 -12.06
C ALA A 593 23.15 7.53 -11.32
N GLY A 594 23.20 7.40 -10.00
CA GLY A 594 22.01 7.24 -9.17
C GLY A 594 22.30 6.40 -7.92
N ASP A 595 21.22 5.94 -7.31
CA ASP A 595 21.21 5.39 -5.98
C ASP A 595 21.01 3.87 -6.02
N TYR A 596 21.82 3.19 -5.22
CA TYR A 596 21.93 1.73 -5.21
C TYR A 596 21.91 1.22 -3.79
N LEU A 597 21.26 0.08 -3.59
CA LEU A 597 21.29 -0.64 -2.33
C LEU A 597 22.36 -1.73 -2.41
N ILE A 598 23.30 -1.71 -1.49
CA ILE A 598 24.26 -2.78 -1.28
C ILE A 598 23.75 -3.61 -0.10
N GLN A 599 23.54 -4.91 -0.31
CA GLN A 599 23.18 -5.86 0.73
C GLN A 599 24.39 -6.76 1.01
N VAL A 600 24.82 -6.83 2.26
CA VAL A 600 25.68 -7.92 2.76
C VAL A 600 24.76 -8.92 3.43
N ILE A 601 24.83 -10.20 3.03
CA ILE A 601 23.97 -11.26 3.55
C ILE A 601 24.83 -12.43 4.04
N ALA A 602 24.45 -13.02 5.17
CA ALA A 602 25.05 -14.25 5.66
C ALA A 602 24.16 -15.47 5.38
N TYR A 603 24.71 -16.46 4.69
CA TYR A 603 24.08 -17.76 4.51
C TYR A 603 24.37 -18.66 5.72
N VAL A 604 23.30 -19.14 6.34
CA VAL A 604 23.36 -20.01 7.54
C VAL A 604 22.85 -21.43 7.28
N SER A 605 22.52 -21.76 6.02
CA SER A 605 22.28 -23.13 5.55
C SER A 605 23.59 -23.84 5.18
N ASP A 606 23.57 -25.17 5.06
CA ASP A 606 24.67 -26.01 4.53
C ASP A 606 25.96 -26.18 5.36
N GLY A 607 25.95 -25.81 6.64
CA GLY A 607 27.09 -26.06 7.56
C GLY A 607 27.96 -24.84 7.83
N ALA A 608 27.59 -23.69 7.27
CA ALA A 608 28.12 -22.39 7.61
C ALA A 608 27.93 -22.05 9.10
N GLY A 609 28.90 -21.32 9.64
CA GLY A 609 28.95 -20.82 11.00
C GLY A 609 27.84 -19.82 11.28
N HIS A 610 27.26 -19.94 12.47
CA HIS A 610 26.24 -19.04 13.01
C HIS A 610 26.45 -18.91 14.52
N GLY A 611 25.84 -17.91 15.14
CA GLY A 611 25.97 -17.57 16.55
C GLY A 611 27.33 -16.99 16.93
N VAL A 612 28.14 -16.58 15.95
CA VAL A 612 29.46 -15.97 16.16
C VAL A 612 29.58 -14.68 15.38
N GLU A 613 30.27 -13.70 15.98
CA GLU A 613 30.62 -12.44 15.36
C GLU A 613 31.52 -12.64 14.13
N THR A 614 31.06 -12.12 12.99
CA THR A 614 31.79 -11.99 11.74
C THR A 614 31.94 -10.51 11.44
N LYS A 615 33.19 -10.05 11.40
CA LYS A 615 33.51 -8.66 11.09
C LYS A 615 33.81 -8.52 9.61
N TYR A 616 33.49 -7.38 9.02
CA TYR A 616 33.77 -7.14 7.62
C TYR A 616 33.99 -5.67 7.27
N ASN A 617 34.54 -5.41 6.09
CA ASN A 617 34.57 -4.08 5.47
C ASN A 617 34.07 -4.16 4.02
N LEU A 618 33.55 -3.03 3.53
CA LEU A 618 33.17 -2.85 2.14
C LEU A 618 34.07 -1.79 1.49
N LYS A 619 34.52 -2.06 0.26
CA LYS A 619 35.36 -1.13 -0.50
C LYS A 619 34.83 -0.90 -1.91
N VAL A 620 34.87 0.35 -2.35
CA VAL A 620 34.72 0.71 -3.77
C VAL A 620 36.10 1.08 -4.33
N GLY A 621 36.63 0.24 -5.20
CA GLY A 621 38.02 0.32 -5.63
C GLY A 621 38.97 0.16 -4.44
N ALA A 622 39.66 1.23 -4.06
CA ALA A 622 40.59 1.24 -2.92
C ALA A 622 40.04 1.93 -1.66
N ASN A 623 38.85 2.52 -1.74
CA ASN A 623 38.26 3.32 -0.66
C ASN A 623 37.25 2.49 0.13
N TYR A 624 37.24 2.65 1.44
CA TYR A 624 36.25 2.06 2.35
C TYR A 624 34.90 2.76 2.18
N LEU A 625 33.80 2.02 2.29
CA LEU A 625 32.46 2.58 2.41
C LEU A 625 32.15 2.77 3.89
N CYS A 626 32.04 4.02 4.33
CA CYS A 626 31.82 4.37 5.73
C CYS A 626 30.48 5.05 5.96
N PRO A 627 29.82 4.82 7.12
CA PRO A 627 28.57 5.49 7.45
C PRO A 627 28.71 7.00 7.39
N ALA A 628 27.70 7.65 6.84
CA ALA A 628 27.59 9.09 6.75
C ALA A 628 26.13 9.52 6.95
N ALA A 629 25.92 10.80 7.27
CA ALA A 629 24.60 11.40 7.19
C ALA A 629 24.16 11.52 5.72
N LEU A 630 22.84 11.53 5.48
CA LEU A 630 22.30 11.85 4.16
C LEU A 630 22.81 13.24 3.72
N PRO A 631 23.10 13.40 2.41
CA PRO A 631 23.82 14.57 1.87
C PRO A 631 23.02 15.86 1.84
#